data_AF-A0A2G8KE86-F1
#
_entry.id   AF-A0A2G8KE86-F1
#
_cell.length_a   1.000
_cell.length_b   1.000
_cell.length_c   1.000
_cell.angle_alpha   90.00
_cell.angle_beta   90.00
_cell.angle_gamma   90.00
#
_symmetry.space_group_name_H-M   'P 1'
#
loop_
_entity.id
_entity.type
_entity.pdbx_description
1 polymer ?
#
loop_
_entity_poly.entity_id
_entity_poly.type
_entity_poly.pdbx_seq_one_letter_code
_entity_poly.pdbx_strand_id
1 'polypeptide(L)' 'MSAGKLHRVFLYGTLKKGQPNHGVMTDPYNGQAKFVCCANTVSKYPLVIATSANIPSVLFQEEGLGNMNLANEN' A
#
# COMPACT_ATOMS: atom_id res chain seq x y z
N MET A 1 -13.76 20.40 21.46
CA MET A 1 -13.51 19.54 20.29
C MET A 1 -12.58 18.42 20.71
N SER A 2 -13.06 17.20 20.91
CA SER A 2 -12.19 16.05 21.20
C SER A 2 -11.40 15.73 19.93
N ALA A 3 -10.07 15.80 19.99
CA ALA A 3 -9.23 15.38 18.88
C ALA A 3 -9.41 13.87 18.68
N GLY A 4 -10.02 13.48 17.56
CA GLY A 4 -10.13 12.06 17.19
C GLY A 4 -8.76 11.39 17.20
N LYS A 5 -8.70 10.15 17.70
CA LYS A 5 -7.45 9.39 17.77
C LYS A 5 -6.90 9.15 16.36
N LEU A 6 -5.67 9.57 16.10
CA LEU A 6 -4.98 9.28 14.84
C LEU A 6 -4.42 7.86 14.86
N HIS A 7 -4.66 7.12 13.78
CA HIS A 7 -4.13 5.78 13.56
C HIS A 7 -2.97 5.82 12.56
N ARG A 8 -1.94 5.00 12.80
CA ARG A 8 -0.84 4.81 11.86
C ARG A 8 -1.24 3.76 10.85
N VAL A 9 -1.20 4.11 9.57
CA VAL A 9 -1.53 3.22 8.44
C VAL A 9 -0.33 3.15 7.51
N PHE A 10 0.01 1.94 7.05
CA PHE A 10 1.03 1.72 6.05
C PHE A 10 0.38 1.59 4.67
N LEU A 11 0.71 2.51 3.74
CA LEU A 11 0.18 2.51 2.38
C LEU A 11 1.18 1.86 1.42
N TYR A 12 0.73 0.90 0.61
CA TYR A 12 1.59 0.17 -0.33
C TYR A 12 1.15 0.28 -1.80
N GLY A 13 -0.07 0.78 -2.08
CA GLY A 13 -0.66 0.80 -3.42
C GLY A 13 -1.08 2.20 -3.90
N THR A 14 -2.25 2.28 -4.53
CA THR A 14 -2.73 3.47 -5.28
C THR A 14 -3.00 4.72 -4.44
N LEU A 15 -2.97 4.60 -3.10
CA LEU A 15 -3.08 5.73 -2.17
C LEU A 15 -1.74 6.43 -1.87
N LYS A 16 -0.61 5.84 -2.29
CA LYS A 16 0.73 6.46 -2.14
C LYS A 16 0.81 7.78 -2.90
N LYS A 17 1.72 8.65 -2.48
CA LYS A 17 1.99 9.93 -3.15
C LYS A 17 2.36 9.69 -4.62
N GLY A 18 1.72 10.42 -5.53
CA GLY A 18 1.93 10.28 -6.97
C GLY A 18 1.21 9.09 -7.62
N GLN A 19 0.33 8.40 -6.89
CA GLN A 19 -0.54 7.36 -7.44
C GLN A 19 -1.96 7.90 -7.67
N PRO A 20 -2.77 7.24 -8.53
CA PRO A 20 -4.06 7.78 -8.98
C PRO A 20 -5.06 8.13 -7.86
N ASN A 21 -5.05 7.39 -6.74
CA ASN A 21 -6.01 7.60 -5.64
C ASN A 21 -5.45 8.44 -4.50
N HIS A 22 -4.28 9.07 -4.65
CA HIS A 22 -3.69 9.89 -3.59
C HIS A 22 -4.60 11.03 -3.13
N GLY A 23 -5.45 11.55 -4.03
CA GLY A 23 -6.43 12.60 -3.74
C GLY A 23 -7.34 12.27 -2.55
N VAL A 24 -7.67 10.99 -2.36
CA VAL A 24 -8.52 10.52 -1.24
C VAL A 24 -7.87 10.82 0.11
N MET A 25 -6.54 10.73 0.21
CA MET A 25 -5.78 10.98 1.44
C MET A 25 -5.60 12.47 1.75
N THR A 26 -5.76 13.34 0.75
CA THR A 26 -5.57 14.79 0.88
C THR A 26 -6.88 15.57 0.94
N ASP A 27 -7.99 14.92 0.60
CA ASP A 27 -9.32 15.51 0.60
C ASP A 27 -9.83 15.74 2.04
N PRO A 28 -10.06 17.00 2.46
CA PRO A 28 -10.57 17.32 3.79
C PRO A 28 -11.95 16.72 4.10
N TYR A 29 -12.75 16.40 3.07
CA TYR A 29 -14.07 15.78 3.25
C TYR A 29 -13.96 14.32 3.72
N ASN A 30 -12.84 13.64 3.46
CA ASN A 30 -12.60 12.24 3.85
C ASN A 30 -11.91 12.09 5.22
N GLY A 31 -11.61 13.22 5.89
CA GLY A 31 -10.93 13.26 7.17
C GLY A 31 -9.54 13.88 7.09
N GLN A 32 -8.69 13.58 8.07
CA GLN A 32 -7.34 14.12 8.17
C GLN A 32 -6.30 13.01 8.12
N ALA A 33 -5.34 13.14 7.21
CA ALA A 33 -4.16 12.29 7.16
C ALA A 33 -2.89 13.15 7.10
N LYS A 34 -1.84 12.67 7.77
CA LYS A 34 -0.52 13.32 7.80
C LYS A 34 0.54 12.30 7.39
N PHE A 35 1.34 12.66 6.39
CA PHE A 35 2.53 11.87 6.04
C PHE A 35 3.54 11.89 7.18
N VAL A 36 4.07 10.71 7.54
CA VAL A 36 5.05 10.55 8.62
C VAL A 36 6.44 10.26 8.05
N CYS A 37 6.58 9.15 7.33
CA CYS A 37 7.85 8.74 6.72
C CYS A 37 7.62 7.69 5.63
N CYS A 38 8.67 7.43 4.83
CA CYS A 38 8.75 6.24 4.00
C CYS A 38 9.12 5.03 4.89
N ALA A 39 8.47 3.89 4.68
CA ALA A 39 8.71 2.67 5.44
C ALA A 39 8.61 1.44 4.52
N ASN A 40 9.16 0.32 4.99
CA ASN A 40 9.07 -1.00 4.36
C ASN A 40 8.50 -1.99 5.37
N THR A 41 7.78 -3.01 4.90
CA THR A 41 7.33 -4.11 5.76
C THR A 41 8.54 -4.93 6.22
N VAL A 42 8.56 -5.35 7.49
CA VAL A 42 9.61 -6.24 8.02
C VAL A 42 9.48 -7.62 7.37
N SER A 43 8.26 -8.15 7.32
CA SER A 43 7.94 -9.39 6.61
C SER A 43 7.75 -9.13 5.12
N LYS A 44 8.16 -10.10 4.29
CA LYS A 44 7.96 -10.07 2.84
C LYS A 44 6.56 -10.59 2.50
N TYR A 45 5.79 -9.77 1.80
CA TYR A 45 4.49 -10.15 1.25
C TYR A 45 4.55 -10.06 -0.28
N PRO A 46 4.04 -11.06 -1.02
CA PRO A 46 3.93 -10.97 -2.47
C PRO A 46 2.95 -9.84 -2.84
N LEU A 47 3.48 -8.77 -3.42
CA LEU A 47 2.66 -7.74 -4.05
C LEU A 47 2.42 -8.16 -5.50
N VAL A 48 1.26 -8.74 -5.78
CA VAL A 48 0.89 -9.19 -7.13
C VAL A 48 -0.04 -8.15 -7.75
N ILE A 49 0.28 -7.69 -8.95
CA ILE A 49 -0.63 -6.89 -9.79
C ILE A 49 -1.50 -7.89 -10.54
N ALA A 50 -2.61 -8.32 -9.92
CA ALA A 50 -3.37 -9.48 -10.39
C ALA A 50 -4.40 -9.16 -11.50
N THR A 51 -4.48 -7.94 -12.01
CA THR A 51 -5.52 -7.57 -12.99
C THR A 51 -4.99 -6.66 -14.10
N SER A 52 -5.61 -6.78 -15.28
CA SER A 52 -5.44 -5.88 -16.44
C SER A 52 -5.71 -4.40 -16.14
N ALA A 53 -6.24 -4.09 -14.94
CA ALA A 53 -6.49 -2.76 -14.41
C ALA A 53 -5.32 -2.16 -13.59
N ASN A 54 -4.16 -2.84 -13.50
CA ASN A 54 -2.96 -2.34 -12.82
C ASN A 54 -3.18 -1.98 -11.32
N ILE A 55 -4.11 -2.66 -10.65
CA ILE A 55 -4.41 -2.45 -9.23
C ILE A 55 -3.43 -3.29 -8.39
N PRO A 56 -2.60 -2.68 -7.52
CA PRO A 56 -1.73 -3.43 -6.61
C PRO A 56 -2.57 -4.11 -5.53
N SER A 57 -2.68 -5.44 -5.58
CA SER A 57 -3.34 -6.25 -4.56
C SER A 57 -2.30 -7.04 -3.78
N VAL A 58 -2.26 -6.87 -2.45
CA VAL A 58 -1.55 -7.81 -1.59
C VAL A 58 -2.42 -9.07 -1.49
N LEU A 59 -1.89 -10.20 -1.96
CA LEU A 59 -2.47 -11.50 -1.64
C LEU A 59 -2.15 -11.75 -0.16
N PHE A 60 -3.16 -11.68 0.70
CA PHE A 60 -3.08 -12.15 2.08
C PHE A 60 -3.04 -13.68 2.10
N GLN A 61 -2.02 -14.27 1.49
CA GLN A 61 -1.81 -15.71 1.53
C GLN A 61 -0.32 -15.96 1.72
N GLU A 62 -0.01 -16.20 3.00
CA GLU A 62 1.25 -16.70 3.55
C GLU A 62 2.42 -15.69 3.62
N GLU A 63 2.93 -15.51 4.84
CA GLU A 63 4.15 -14.76 5.11
C GLU A 63 5.34 -15.49 4.46
N GLY A 64 6.17 -14.78 3.69
CA GLY A 64 7.43 -15.33 3.19
C GLY A 64 7.56 -15.51 1.66
N LEU A 65 6.50 -15.29 0.87
CA LEU A 65 6.51 -15.50 -0.59
C LEU A 65 6.76 -14.23 -1.44
N GLY A 66 7.44 -13.21 -0.91
CA GLY A 66 7.77 -11.99 -1.66
C GLY A 66 9.15 -12.00 -2.32
N ASN A 67 9.24 -11.52 -3.57
CA ASN A 67 10.42 -11.42 -4.47
C ASN A 67 10.91 -12.73 -5.14
N MET A 68 10.04 -13.42 -5.88
CA MET A 68 10.48 -14.41 -6.85
C MET A 68 10.77 -13.69 -8.17
N ASN A 69 12.05 -13.44 -8.47
CA ASN A 69 12.47 -13.20 -9.85
C ASN A 69 12.21 -14.51 -10.59
N LEU A 70 11.16 -14.57 -11.41
CA LEU A 70 11.03 -15.60 -12.44
C LEU A 70 12.08 -15.28 -13.53
N ALA A 71 13.34 -15.55 -13.21
CA ALA A 71 14.38 -15.71 -14.20
C ALA A 71 14.21 -17.12 -14.77
N ASN A 72 13.99 -17.16 -16.09
CA ASN A 72 13.83 -18.34 -16.91
C ASN A 72 14.81 -19.47 -16.55
N GLU A 73 14.29 -20.69 -16.43
CA GLU A 73 15.06 -21.90 -16.70
C GLU A 73 14.21 -22.88 -17.51
N ASN A 74 14.70 -23.09 -18.76
CA ASN A 74 14.37 -24.09 -19.79
C ASN A 74 13.07 -23.94 -20.59
#